data_AF-A0A1I3ZGW3-F1
#
_entry.id   AF-A0A1I3ZGW3-F1
#
_cell.length_a   1.000
_cell.length_b   1.000
_cell.length_c   1.000
_cell.angle_alpha   90.00
_cell.angle_beta   90.00
_cell.angle_gamma   90.00
#
_symmetry.space_group_name_H-M   'P 1'
#
loop_
_entity.id
_entity.type
_entity.pdbx_description
1 polymer ?
#
loop_
_entity_poly.entity_id
_entity_poly.type
_entity_poly.pdbx_seq_one_letter_code
_entity_poly.pdbx_strand_id
1 'polypeptide(L)'
;MTATTEYDRFGPWIDEVTSLDDVPRLYRDHPLDLDAARLVLKVPRNIARRDATPDMDLYDHLLVVDATTLTVLSRRAAERARRGAPTAPAGYDVRTVPLTHVVAVQESVDLLDGRLTVRTDDGAVLAVRFNGSARTQVTRLVDVLRAGAVGGGPSAAGRALDAAGRAVAPSPLDPGPEDLALVADVTAAVRAHPDLVPWACHGRRRLTVRPAGALGLVRLAAHALSPATVEGAVVAGDGSAVEVIGRSAWVTRGQMPQHSASRLVLPLGRLDAVALTPHPVYADATQVAFTLGAAAVTIVVPAGSPIESVVAAAVRAG
;
A
#
# COMPACT_ATOMS: atom_id res chain seq x y z
N MET A 1 -1.82 -27.17 26.97
CA MET A 1 -3.21 -26.70 26.81
C MET A 1 -3.33 -25.41 25.99
N THR A 2 -2.41 -25.12 25.06
CA THR A 2 -2.34 -23.84 24.32
C THR A 2 -2.80 -23.92 22.86
N ALA A 3 -2.83 -25.11 22.25
CA ALA A 3 -3.25 -25.29 20.85
C ALA A 3 -4.75 -25.02 20.62
N THR A 4 -5.59 -25.44 21.57
CA THR A 4 -7.05 -25.27 21.48
C THR A 4 -7.45 -23.80 21.55
N THR A 5 -6.81 -22.99 22.41
CA THR A 5 -7.12 -21.57 22.56
C THR A 5 -6.72 -20.72 21.35
N GLU A 6 -5.60 -21.04 20.68
CA GLU A 6 -5.19 -20.35 19.44
C GLU A 6 -6.18 -20.68 18.31
N TYR A 7 -6.53 -21.97 18.15
CA TYR A 7 -7.49 -22.41 17.15
C TYR A 7 -8.90 -21.82 17.35
N ASP A 8 -9.36 -21.72 18.60
CA ASP A 8 -10.70 -21.19 18.90
C ASP A 8 -10.82 -19.72 18.46
N ARG A 9 -9.76 -18.93 18.67
CA ARG A 9 -9.66 -17.52 18.29
C ARG A 9 -9.29 -17.29 16.81
N PHE A 10 -8.91 -18.34 16.08
CA PHE A 10 -8.47 -18.21 14.69
C PHE A 10 -9.60 -17.73 13.77
N GLY A 11 -9.35 -16.64 13.05
CA GLY A 11 -10.27 -16.09 12.06
C GLY A 11 -9.51 -15.26 11.03
N PRO A 12 -10.24 -14.65 10.07
CA PRO A 12 -9.63 -13.86 9.00
C PRO A 12 -9.11 -12.49 9.46
N TRP A 13 -9.29 -12.13 10.72
CA TRP A 13 -8.93 -10.83 11.30
C TRP A 13 -7.45 -10.74 11.68
N ILE A 14 -6.87 -9.55 11.53
CA ILE A 14 -5.56 -9.22 12.10
C ILE A 14 -5.81 -8.64 13.49
N ASP A 15 -5.24 -9.29 14.50
CA ASP A 15 -5.40 -8.89 15.89
C ASP A 15 -4.07 -8.36 16.46
N GLU A 16 -4.19 -7.46 17.42
CA GLU A 16 -3.05 -6.99 18.22
C GLU A 16 -2.66 -8.05 19.25
N VAL A 17 -1.35 -8.21 19.45
CA VAL A 17 -0.78 -9.03 20.52
C VAL A 17 -0.58 -8.12 21.73
N THR A 18 -1.44 -8.28 22.73
CA THR A 18 -1.41 -7.48 23.96
C THR A 18 -0.73 -8.18 25.14
N SER A 19 -0.46 -9.49 24.99
CA SER A 19 0.24 -10.31 25.99
C SER A 19 1.07 -11.38 25.30
N LEU A 20 2.08 -11.93 25.99
CA LEU A 20 2.92 -13.00 25.44
C LEU A 20 2.12 -14.28 25.12
N ASP A 21 1.00 -14.51 25.81
CA ASP A 21 0.09 -15.63 25.53
C ASP A 21 -0.65 -15.47 24.18
N ASP A 22 -0.80 -14.24 23.70
CA ASP A 22 -1.43 -13.95 22.40
C ASP A 22 -0.50 -14.17 21.21
N VAL A 23 0.80 -14.35 21.45
CA VAL A 23 1.82 -14.64 20.42
C VAL A 23 1.55 -16.02 19.81
N PRO A 24 1.41 -16.12 18.48
CA PRO A 24 1.19 -17.40 17.80
C PRO A 24 2.29 -18.41 18.16
N ARG A 25 1.91 -19.68 18.37
CA ARG A 25 2.82 -20.73 18.85
C ARG A 25 4.15 -20.78 18.10
N LEU A 26 4.10 -20.63 16.77
CA LEU A 26 5.27 -20.67 15.89
C LEU A 26 6.35 -19.63 16.23
N TYR A 27 5.96 -18.47 16.79
CA TYR A 27 6.85 -17.32 16.97
C TYR A 27 7.27 -17.11 18.44
N ARG A 28 6.86 -17.99 19.37
CA ARG A 28 7.04 -17.78 20.81
C ARG A 28 8.48 -17.87 21.29
N ASP A 29 9.36 -18.50 20.52
CA ASP A 29 10.80 -18.57 20.81
C ASP A 29 11.55 -17.29 20.38
N HIS A 30 10.88 -16.36 19.66
CA HIS A 30 11.46 -15.07 19.35
C HIS A 30 11.42 -14.14 20.56
N PRO A 31 12.54 -13.47 20.93
CA PRO A 31 12.54 -12.49 21.99
C PRO A 31 11.62 -11.31 21.61
N LEU A 32 10.59 -11.07 22.42
CA LEU A 32 9.61 -10.01 22.21
C LEU A 32 9.47 -9.17 23.46
N ASP A 33 9.74 -7.87 23.32
CA ASP A 33 9.47 -6.86 24.35
C ASP A 33 8.20 -6.10 23.96
N LEU A 34 7.09 -6.44 24.62
CA LEU A 34 5.79 -5.81 24.36
C LEU A 34 5.72 -4.39 24.92
N ASP A 35 6.54 -4.04 25.92
CA ASP A 35 6.53 -2.71 26.53
C ASP A 35 7.27 -1.69 25.64
N ALA A 36 8.29 -2.14 24.91
CA ALA A 36 9.01 -1.32 23.93
C ALA A 36 8.29 -1.21 22.57
N ALA A 37 7.36 -2.12 22.27
CA ALA A 37 6.65 -2.17 21.00
C ALA A 37 5.55 -1.08 20.93
N ARG A 38 5.48 -0.37 19.79
CA ARG A 38 4.38 0.55 19.48
C ARG A 38 3.14 -0.19 18.97
N LEU A 39 3.36 -1.30 18.28
CA LEU A 39 2.31 -2.12 17.69
C LEU A 39 2.83 -3.52 17.40
N VAL A 40 2.08 -4.55 17.83
CA VAL A 40 2.37 -5.94 17.46
C VAL A 40 1.12 -6.57 16.87
N LEU A 41 1.18 -7.01 15.61
CA LEU A 41 0.04 -7.60 14.90
C LEU A 41 0.35 -9.04 14.47
N LYS A 42 -0.59 -9.95 14.70
CA LYS A 42 -0.55 -11.31 14.13
C LYS A 42 -1.44 -11.38 12.90
N VAL A 43 -0.87 -11.86 11.79
CA VAL A 43 -1.54 -11.94 10.50
C VAL A 43 -1.95 -13.38 10.22
N PRO A 44 -3.26 -13.67 10.14
CA PRO A 44 -3.75 -15.03 9.96
C PRO A 44 -3.39 -15.55 8.57
N ARG A 45 -3.20 -16.86 8.49
CA ARG A 45 -3.04 -17.56 7.22
C ARG A 45 -4.34 -17.54 6.44
N ASN A 46 -4.25 -17.37 5.13
CA ASN A 46 -5.43 -17.45 4.23
C ASN A 46 -5.85 -18.91 3.99
N ILE A 47 -6.49 -19.52 4.98
CA ILE A 47 -7.11 -20.85 4.91
C ILE A 47 -8.54 -20.79 5.45
N ALA A 48 -9.44 -21.59 4.89
CA ALA A 48 -10.78 -21.70 5.45
C ALA A 48 -10.71 -22.38 6.81
N ARG A 49 -11.49 -21.90 7.78
CA ARG A 49 -11.50 -22.45 9.16
C ARG A 49 -11.77 -23.96 9.20
N ARG A 50 -12.62 -24.47 8.31
CA ARG A 50 -12.91 -25.91 8.16
C ARG A 50 -11.70 -26.75 7.75
N ASP A 51 -10.69 -26.13 7.16
CA ASP A 51 -9.45 -26.77 6.70
C ASP A 51 -8.28 -26.55 7.68
N ALA A 52 -8.53 -25.81 8.78
CA ALA A 52 -7.55 -25.57 9.83
C ALA A 52 -7.67 -26.65 10.92
N THR A 53 -6.54 -27.03 11.53
CA THR A 53 -6.51 -27.91 12.70
C THR A 53 -5.69 -27.27 13.84
N PRO A 54 -5.91 -27.65 15.11
CA PRO A 54 -5.18 -27.08 16.25
C PRO A 54 -3.65 -27.28 16.21
N ASP A 55 -3.18 -28.29 15.48
CA ASP A 55 -1.75 -28.61 15.36
C ASP A 55 -1.06 -27.82 14.24
N MET A 56 -1.81 -27.11 13.40
CA MET A 56 -1.24 -26.27 12.34
C MET A 56 -0.74 -24.94 12.89
N ASP A 57 0.23 -24.35 12.19
CA ASP A 57 0.58 -22.94 12.36
C ASP A 57 -0.44 -22.10 11.59
N LEU A 58 -1.21 -21.31 12.33
CA LEU A 58 -2.40 -20.62 11.81
C LEU A 58 -2.11 -19.19 11.34
N TYR A 59 -0.91 -18.68 11.58
CA TYR A 59 -0.54 -17.30 11.26
C TYR A 59 0.66 -17.27 10.32
N ASP A 60 0.53 -16.53 9.22
CA ASP A 60 1.62 -16.39 8.23
C ASP A 60 2.65 -15.35 8.66
N HIS A 61 2.25 -14.33 9.44
CA HIS A 61 3.18 -13.31 9.92
C HIS A 61 2.94 -12.86 11.37
N LEU A 62 4.01 -12.42 12.03
CA LEU A 62 3.97 -11.54 13.20
C LEU A 62 4.72 -10.25 12.84
N LEU A 63 4.04 -9.11 12.92
CA LEU A 63 4.58 -7.79 12.61
C LEU A 63 4.79 -7.05 13.93
N VAL A 64 6.02 -6.66 14.23
CA VAL A 64 6.41 -5.93 15.43
C VAL A 64 6.96 -4.59 14.99
N VAL A 65 6.34 -3.50 15.43
CA VAL A 65 6.86 -2.15 15.21
C VAL A 65 7.25 -1.57 16.55
N ASP A 66 8.53 -1.28 16.73
CA ASP A 66 9.05 -0.56 17.90
C ASP A 66 9.26 0.93 17.57
N ALA A 67 10.05 1.63 18.38
CA ALA A 67 10.35 3.04 18.15
C ALA A 67 11.11 3.35 16.84
N THR A 68 11.89 2.39 16.35
CA THR A 68 12.91 2.56 15.31
C THR A 68 12.93 1.47 14.26
N THR A 69 12.30 0.32 14.47
CA THR A 69 12.30 -0.82 13.55
C THR A 69 10.91 -1.40 13.31
N LEU A 70 10.76 -1.98 12.12
CA LEU A 70 9.74 -2.97 11.76
C LEU A 70 10.43 -4.33 11.71
N THR A 71 10.05 -5.24 12.61
CA THR A 71 10.46 -6.64 12.59
C THR A 71 9.29 -7.51 12.10
N VAL A 72 9.58 -8.39 11.16
CA VAL A 72 8.62 -9.27 10.50
C VAL A 72 9.09 -10.71 10.67
N LEU A 73 8.28 -11.51 11.34
CA LEU A 73 8.46 -12.96 11.37
C LEU A 73 7.50 -13.55 10.36
N SER A 74 8.01 -14.34 9.42
CA SER A 74 7.21 -14.95 8.36
C SER A 74 7.35 -16.46 8.41
N ARG A 75 6.22 -17.17 8.50
CA ARG A 75 6.20 -18.63 8.45
C ARG A 75 6.85 -19.12 7.15
N ARG A 76 7.79 -20.06 7.26
CA ARG A 76 8.31 -20.78 6.09
C ARG A 76 7.20 -21.66 5.55
N ALA A 77 6.82 -21.45 4.30
CA ALA A 77 5.96 -22.41 3.64
C ALA A 77 6.75 -23.73 3.52
N ALA A 78 6.20 -24.83 4.04
CA ALA A 78 6.65 -26.13 3.60
C ALA A 78 6.41 -26.15 2.08
N GLU A 79 7.48 -26.08 1.29
CA GLU A 79 7.39 -26.43 -0.12
C GLU A 79 6.64 -27.76 -0.16
N ARG A 80 5.61 -27.87 -1.01
CA ARG A 80 4.92 -29.15 -1.22
C ARG A 80 6.02 -30.15 -1.51
N ALA A 81 6.35 -30.98 -0.52
CA ALA A 81 7.44 -31.93 -0.63
C ALA A 81 7.18 -32.69 -1.92
N ARG A 82 8.09 -32.56 -2.90
CA ARG A 82 8.13 -33.53 -3.99
C ARG A 82 8.09 -34.89 -3.29
N ARG A 83 7.15 -35.78 -3.65
CA ARG A 83 6.95 -37.05 -2.94
C ARG A 83 8.31 -37.67 -2.63
N GLY A 84 8.65 -37.78 -1.35
CA GLY A 84 9.92 -38.35 -0.87
C GLY A 84 11.01 -37.36 -0.44
N ALA A 85 10.83 -36.04 -0.54
CA ALA A 85 11.75 -35.08 0.07
C ALA A 85 11.51 -34.99 1.60
N PRO A 86 12.56 -34.94 2.44
CA PRO A 86 12.40 -34.67 3.86
C PRO A 86 11.67 -33.33 4.03
N THR A 87 10.57 -33.34 4.78
CA THR A 87 9.83 -32.12 5.13
C THR A 87 10.80 -31.20 5.88
N ALA A 88 11.08 -30.02 5.32
CA ALA A 88 11.84 -29.01 6.06
C ALA A 88 11.19 -28.78 7.43
N PRO A 89 11.97 -28.63 8.51
CA PRO A 89 11.39 -28.37 9.83
C PRO A 89 10.53 -27.11 9.77
N ALA A 90 9.38 -27.16 10.43
CA ALA A 90 8.54 -25.98 10.64
C ALA A 90 9.39 -24.87 11.28
N GLY A 91 9.19 -23.64 10.82
CA GLY A 91 9.97 -22.51 11.30
C GLY A 91 9.57 -21.22 10.59
N TYR A 92 10.28 -20.15 10.89
CA TYR A 92 10.03 -18.83 10.34
C TYR A 92 11.33 -18.12 9.97
N ASP A 93 11.21 -17.13 9.08
CA ASP A 93 12.26 -16.18 8.76
C ASP A 93 12.00 -14.87 9.50
N VAL A 94 13.08 -14.23 9.97
CA VAL A 94 13.03 -12.92 10.63
C VAL A 94 13.62 -11.89 9.68
N ARG A 95 12.91 -10.78 9.50
CA ARG A 95 13.43 -9.60 8.81
C ARG A 95 13.21 -8.37 9.67
N THR A 96 14.29 -7.67 10.01
CA THR A 96 14.23 -6.39 10.72
C THR A 96 14.64 -5.28 9.78
N VAL A 97 13.80 -4.25 9.70
CA VAL A 97 13.96 -3.08 8.84
C VAL A 97 13.91 -1.85 9.72
N PRO A 98 14.97 -1.01 9.79
CA PRO A 98 14.83 0.26 10.49
C PRO A 98 13.80 1.13 9.76
N LEU A 99 12.93 1.81 10.50
CA LEU A 99 11.84 2.61 9.95
C LEU A 99 12.36 3.73 9.04
N THR A 100 13.59 4.20 9.29
CA THR A 100 14.30 5.14 8.41
C THR A 100 14.60 4.58 7.02
N HIS A 101 14.68 3.27 6.83
CA HIS A 101 14.86 2.65 5.53
C HIS A 101 13.54 2.38 4.80
N VAL A 102 12.38 2.62 5.44
CA VAL A 102 11.07 2.49 4.80
C VAL A 102 10.84 3.70 3.90
N VAL A 103 10.69 3.45 2.60
CA VAL A 103 10.53 4.51 1.59
C VAL A 103 9.14 4.57 0.98
N ALA A 104 8.37 3.49 1.04
CA ALA A 104 6.98 3.53 0.64
C ALA A 104 6.16 2.52 1.43
N VAL A 105 4.97 2.94 1.86
CA VAL A 105 3.97 2.07 2.48
C VAL A 105 2.69 2.18 1.66
N GLN A 106 2.16 1.06 1.21
CA GLN A 106 0.94 1.03 0.42
C GLN A 106 -0.02 -0.01 1.00
N GLU A 107 -1.22 0.43 1.37
CA GLU A 107 -2.35 -0.46 1.58
C GLU A 107 -3.31 -0.38 0.40
N SER A 108 -3.87 -1.52 0.02
CA SER A 108 -4.94 -1.61 -0.97
C SER A 108 -5.93 -2.68 -0.56
N VAL A 109 -7.22 -2.40 -0.70
CA VAL A 109 -8.32 -3.32 -0.37
C VAL A 109 -9.32 -3.34 -1.52
N ASP A 110 -9.66 -4.53 -2.00
CA ASP A 110 -10.78 -4.78 -2.90
C ASP A 110 -11.72 -5.79 -2.23
N LEU A 111 -12.84 -5.30 -1.72
CA LEU A 111 -13.76 -6.06 -0.89
C LEU A 111 -13.04 -6.73 0.31
N LEU A 112 -12.88 -8.05 0.27
CA LEU A 112 -12.23 -8.84 1.31
C LEU A 112 -10.77 -9.19 0.98
N ASP A 113 -10.23 -8.80 -0.17
CA ASP A 113 -8.83 -9.02 -0.53
C ASP A 113 -8.02 -7.75 -0.24
N GLY A 114 -7.27 -7.80 0.85
CA GLY A 114 -6.37 -6.75 1.29
C GLY A 114 -4.91 -7.09 1.01
N ARG A 115 -4.12 -6.05 0.71
CA ARG A 115 -2.68 -6.14 0.57
C ARG A 115 -2.00 -4.94 1.19
N LEU A 116 -1.03 -5.19 2.06
CA LEU A 116 -0.06 -4.21 2.55
C LEU A 116 1.27 -4.46 1.85
N THR A 117 1.91 -3.41 1.37
CA THR A 117 3.24 -3.44 0.76
C THR A 117 4.12 -2.39 1.43
N VAL A 118 5.26 -2.83 1.97
CA VAL A 118 6.30 -1.95 2.52
C VAL A 118 7.53 -2.10 1.64
N ARG A 119 8.07 -0.99 1.14
CA ARG A 119 9.29 -0.95 0.32
C ARG A 119 10.40 -0.29 1.09
N THR A 120 11.61 -0.81 0.93
CA THR A 120 12.83 -0.29 1.53
C THR A 120 13.75 0.36 0.49
N ASP A 121 14.63 1.25 0.93
CA ASP A 121 15.57 1.98 0.06
C ASP A 121 16.58 1.08 -0.67
N ASP A 122 16.84 -0.12 -0.15
CA ASP A 122 17.59 -1.18 -0.83
C ASP A 122 16.78 -1.92 -1.92
N GLY A 123 15.53 -1.50 -2.17
CA GLY A 123 14.65 -2.05 -3.20
C GLY A 123 13.90 -3.30 -2.75
N ALA A 124 14.12 -3.80 -1.53
CA ALA A 124 13.42 -4.97 -1.06
C ALA A 124 11.95 -4.65 -0.71
N VAL A 125 11.10 -5.66 -0.90
CA VAL A 125 9.65 -5.52 -0.79
C VAL A 125 9.12 -6.53 0.21
N LEU A 126 8.43 -6.04 1.23
CA LEU A 126 7.59 -6.84 2.12
C LEU A 126 6.15 -6.72 1.65
N ALA A 127 5.49 -7.85 1.37
CA ALA A 127 4.09 -7.88 0.99
C ALA A 127 3.30 -8.82 1.90
N VAL A 128 2.25 -8.31 2.52
CA VAL A 128 1.37 -9.04 3.44
C VAL A 128 -0.03 -9.02 2.86
N ARG A 129 -0.63 -10.20 2.67
CA ARG A 129 -2.06 -10.30 2.33
C ARG A 129 -2.88 -10.35 3.60
N PHE A 130 -4.06 -9.76 3.56
CA PHE A 130 -4.98 -9.73 4.69
C PHE A 130 -6.42 -9.72 4.22
N ASN A 131 -7.36 -10.04 5.11
CA ASN A 131 -8.77 -9.93 4.79
C ASN A 131 -9.23 -8.47 4.95
N GLY A 132 -10.00 -7.92 4.01
CA GLY A 132 -10.49 -6.54 4.07
C GLY A 132 -11.22 -6.14 5.37
N SER A 133 -11.78 -7.10 6.11
CA SER A 133 -12.33 -6.86 7.47
C SER A 133 -11.30 -6.36 8.49
N ALA A 134 -10.01 -6.61 8.26
CA ALA A 134 -8.90 -6.15 9.09
C ALA A 134 -8.33 -4.79 8.65
N ARG A 135 -9.02 -4.06 7.74
CA ARG A 135 -8.54 -2.78 7.20
C ARG A 135 -8.20 -1.78 8.30
N THR A 136 -9.01 -1.66 9.35
CA THR A 136 -8.76 -0.71 10.45
C THR A 136 -7.40 -0.93 11.12
N GLN A 137 -7.03 -2.18 11.38
CA GLN A 137 -5.76 -2.54 12.02
C GLN A 137 -4.58 -2.33 11.07
N VAL A 138 -4.76 -2.60 9.78
CA VAL A 138 -3.74 -2.31 8.77
C VAL A 138 -3.55 -0.81 8.58
N THR A 139 -4.62 -0.02 8.55
CA THR A 139 -4.52 1.45 8.49
C THR A 139 -3.78 2.00 9.71
N ARG A 140 -4.04 1.49 10.92
CA ARG A 140 -3.25 1.83 12.12
C ARG A 140 -1.77 1.47 11.95
N LEU A 141 -1.46 0.29 11.39
CA LEU A 141 -0.08 -0.08 11.08
C LEU A 141 0.56 0.90 10.07
N VAL A 142 -0.15 1.27 9.00
CA VAL A 142 0.32 2.26 8.03
C VAL A 142 0.64 3.60 8.71
N ASP A 143 -0.21 4.05 9.63
CA ASP A 143 0.01 5.30 10.37
C ASP A 143 1.25 5.22 11.29
N VAL A 144 1.47 4.10 11.97
CA VAL A 144 2.69 3.90 12.80
C VAL A 144 3.94 3.86 11.92
N LEU A 145 3.89 3.16 10.78
CA LEU A 145 5.01 3.10 9.83
C LEU A 145 5.30 4.47 9.20
N ARG A 146 4.25 5.22 8.83
CA ARG A 146 4.36 6.61 8.36
C ARG A 146 5.12 7.44 9.37
N ALA A 147 4.68 7.46 10.63
CA ALA A 147 5.29 8.25 11.70
C ALA A 147 6.77 7.89 11.93
N GLY A 148 7.15 6.62 11.79
CA GLY A 148 8.54 6.18 11.90
C GLY A 148 9.40 6.46 10.67
N ALA A 149 8.80 6.48 9.47
CA ALA A 149 9.51 6.69 8.22
C ALA A 149 9.79 8.17 7.91
N VAL A 150 8.97 9.09 8.46
CA VAL A 150 9.17 10.54 8.35
C VAL A 150 10.30 11.02 9.27
N GLY A 151 11.54 10.65 8.95
CA GLY A 151 12.74 11.12 9.64
C GLY A 151 13.56 12.08 8.77
N GLY A 152 13.98 13.21 9.33
CA GLY A 152 14.79 14.23 8.65
C GLY A 152 13.96 15.23 7.84
N GLY A 153 14.61 16.28 7.33
CA GLY A 153 13.95 17.25 6.44
C GLY A 153 13.67 16.65 5.06
N PRO A 154 12.73 17.21 4.28
CA PRO A 154 12.45 16.77 2.92
C PRO A 154 13.71 16.80 2.04
N SER A 155 13.85 15.86 1.12
CA SER A 155 14.93 15.85 0.12
C SER A 155 14.78 17.02 -0.87
N ALA A 156 15.70 17.18 -1.84
CA ALA A 156 15.52 18.20 -2.88
C ALA A 156 14.25 17.98 -3.71
N ALA A 157 14.04 16.76 -4.23
CA ALA A 157 12.82 16.42 -4.96
C ALA A 157 11.57 16.45 -4.06
N GLY A 158 11.71 16.08 -2.78
CA GLY A 158 10.65 16.19 -1.79
C GLY A 158 10.21 17.64 -1.55
N ARG A 159 11.17 18.56 -1.38
CA ARG A 159 10.88 20.01 -1.27
C ARG A 159 10.21 20.56 -2.53
N ALA A 160 10.69 20.17 -3.71
CA ALA A 160 10.10 20.59 -4.97
C ALA A 160 8.63 20.12 -5.10
N LEU A 161 8.35 18.88 -4.69
CA LEU A 161 7.00 18.33 -4.71
C LEU A 161 6.07 18.99 -3.68
N ASP A 162 6.53 19.19 -2.45
CA ASP A 162 5.75 19.90 -1.41
C ASP A 162 5.47 21.35 -1.82
N ALA A 163 6.47 22.08 -2.32
CA ALA A 163 6.30 23.44 -2.80
C ALA A 163 5.30 23.52 -3.97
N ALA A 164 5.38 22.60 -4.93
CA ALA A 164 4.43 22.51 -6.03
C ALA A 164 3.00 22.21 -5.56
N GLY A 165 2.84 21.31 -4.58
CA GLY A 165 1.56 20.99 -3.98
C GLY A 165 0.94 22.18 -3.25
N ARG A 166 1.72 22.88 -2.41
CA ARG A 166 1.28 24.06 -1.65
C ARG A 166 0.98 25.28 -2.52
N ALA A 167 1.57 25.36 -3.71
CA ALA A 167 1.29 26.42 -4.66
C ALA A 167 -0.11 26.30 -5.29
N VAL A 168 -0.77 25.14 -5.19
CA VAL A 168 -2.15 24.97 -5.65
C VAL A 168 -3.10 25.62 -4.66
N ALA A 169 -3.96 26.50 -5.17
CA ALA A 169 -5.02 27.11 -4.36
C ALA A 169 -5.96 26.01 -3.82
N PRO A 170 -6.34 26.06 -2.53
CA PRO A 170 -7.31 25.12 -1.98
C PRO A 170 -8.60 25.14 -2.80
N SER A 171 -8.93 24.01 -3.41
CA SER A 171 -10.20 23.79 -4.11
C SER A 171 -10.96 22.68 -3.39
N PRO A 172 -12.30 22.73 -3.31
CA PRO A 172 -13.09 21.58 -2.90
C PRO A 172 -12.68 20.35 -3.70
N LEU A 173 -12.55 19.21 -3.02
CA LEU A 173 -12.34 17.92 -3.67
C LEU A 173 -13.59 17.57 -4.47
N ASP A 174 -13.43 17.54 -5.78
CA ASP A 174 -14.49 17.12 -6.70
C ASP A 174 -13.95 15.99 -7.60
N PRO A 175 -13.91 14.75 -7.09
CA PRO A 175 -13.60 13.58 -7.92
C PRO A 175 -14.81 13.13 -8.75
N GLY A 176 -15.94 13.86 -8.73
CA GLY A 176 -17.17 13.49 -9.39
C GLY A 176 -18.04 12.48 -8.62
N PRO A 177 -19.28 12.23 -9.11
CA PRO A 177 -20.29 11.46 -8.39
C PRO A 177 -19.96 9.97 -8.24
N GLU A 178 -19.12 9.42 -9.14
CA GLU A 178 -18.71 8.01 -9.08
C GLU A 178 -17.69 7.73 -7.98
N ASP A 179 -17.03 8.77 -7.45
CA ASP A 179 -15.93 8.66 -6.49
C ASP A 179 -16.24 9.30 -5.13
N LEU A 180 -17.51 9.36 -4.71
CA LEU A 180 -17.87 9.85 -3.37
C LEU A 180 -17.17 9.09 -2.23
N ALA A 181 -16.93 7.78 -2.39
CA ALA A 181 -16.18 7.00 -1.42
C ALA A 181 -14.71 7.49 -1.27
N LEU A 182 -14.12 8.05 -2.33
CA LEU A 182 -12.78 8.61 -2.28
C LEU A 182 -12.72 9.84 -1.37
N VAL A 183 -13.76 10.69 -1.39
CA VAL A 183 -13.87 11.84 -0.49
C VAL A 183 -13.92 11.38 0.97
N ALA A 184 -14.65 10.29 1.26
CA ALA A 184 -14.71 9.72 2.60
C ALA A 184 -13.35 9.16 3.06
N ASP A 185 -12.63 8.45 2.17
CA ASP A 185 -11.28 7.94 2.44
C ASP A 185 -10.29 9.09 2.72
N VAL A 186 -10.31 10.16 1.92
CA VAL A 186 -9.47 11.35 2.15
C VAL A 186 -9.85 12.04 3.45
N THR A 187 -11.13 12.20 3.75
CA THR A 187 -11.59 12.80 5.01
C THR A 187 -11.17 11.97 6.21
N ALA A 188 -11.14 10.63 6.11
CA ALA A 188 -10.60 9.77 7.15
C ALA A 188 -9.09 9.99 7.34
N ALA A 189 -8.32 10.08 6.25
CA ALA A 189 -6.88 10.35 6.30
C ALA A 189 -6.57 11.73 6.92
N VAL A 190 -7.28 12.79 6.52
CA VAL A 190 -7.13 14.14 7.10
C VAL A 190 -7.52 14.19 8.57
N ARG A 191 -8.55 13.44 8.99
CA ARG A 191 -8.90 13.33 10.42
C ARG A 191 -7.81 12.65 11.24
N ALA A 192 -7.14 11.65 10.68
CA ALA A 192 -6.02 10.98 11.33
C ALA A 192 -4.74 11.84 11.32
N HIS A 193 -4.55 12.66 10.29
CA HIS A 193 -3.39 13.53 10.08
C HIS A 193 -3.85 14.96 9.74
N PRO A 194 -4.14 15.83 10.73
CA PRO A 194 -4.74 17.14 10.50
C PRO A 194 -3.92 18.10 9.62
N ASP A 195 -2.59 17.90 9.56
CA ASP A 195 -1.70 18.69 8.72
C ASP A 195 -1.68 18.23 7.25
N LEU A 196 -2.34 17.11 6.94
CA LEU A 196 -2.46 16.57 5.59
C LEU A 196 -3.41 17.43 4.76
N VAL A 197 -2.86 18.12 3.76
CA VAL A 197 -3.63 19.00 2.87
C VAL A 197 -3.77 18.34 1.51
N PRO A 198 -5.00 18.13 1.00
CA PRO A 198 -5.21 17.72 -0.39
C PRO A 198 -4.73 18.80 -1.36
N TRP A 199 -3.81 18.45 -2.26
CA TRP A 199 -3.25 19.38 -3.25
C TRP A 199 -4.00 19.32 -4.58
N ALA A 200 -4.35 18.12 -5.03
CA ALA A 200 -4.95 17.90 -6.33
C ALA A 200 -5.77 16.62 -6.35
N CYS A 201 -6.83 16.61 -7.15
CA CYS A 201 -7.63 15.42 -7.41
C CYS A 201 -7.99 15.31 -8.89
N HIS A 202 -8.33 14.09 -9.31
CA HIS A 202 -9.12 13.88 -10.52
C HIS A 202 -10.14 12.78 -10.26
N GLY A 203 -11.27 12.87 -10.93
CA GLY A 203 -12.22 11.77 -11.02
C GLY A 203 -11.77 10.67 -11.96
N ARG A 204 -12.56 9.61 -11.98
CA ARG A 204 -12.47 8.54 -12.96
C ARG A 204 -12.57 9.07 -14.41
N ARG A 205 -11.72 8.58 -15.31
CA ARG A 205 -11.73 8.98 -16.73
C ARG A 205 -11.49 7.81 -17.67
N ARG A 206 -12.31 7.68 -18.71
CA ARG A 206 -12.10 6.69 -19.78
C ARG A 206 -10.82 7.03 -20.56
N LEU A 207 -10.01 6.02 -20.84
CA LEU A 207 -8.75 6.15 -21.56
C LEU A 207 -8.91 5.81 -23.04
N THR A 208 -8.26 6.61 -23.89
CA THR A 208 -8.12 6.30 -25.32
C THR A 208 -6.84 5.51 -25.57
N VAL A 209 -6.92 4.46 -26.38
CA VAL A 209 -5.76 3.64 -26.77
C VAL A 209 -4.95 4.40 -27.82
N ARG A 210 -3.61 4.37 -27.72
CA ARG A 210 -2.74 4.82 -28.80
C ARG A 210 -2.76 3.80 -29.94
N PRO A 211 -3.22 4.16 -31.15
CA PRO A 211 -3.16 3.24 -32.27
C PRO A 211 -1.68 3.03 -32.68
N ALA A 212 -1.21 1.79 -32.66
CA ALA A 212 0.13 1.45 -33.13
C ALA A 212 0.12 0.12 -33.90
N GLY A 213 0.26 0.20 -35.23
CA GLY A 213 0.33 -0.95 -36.13
C GLY A 213 -0.91 -1.87 -36.11
N ALA A 214 -0.78 -3.07 -36.69
CA ALA A 214 -1.86 -4.07 -36.76
C ALA A 214 -2.33 -4.55 -35.37
N LEU A 215 -1.42 -4.62 -34.39
CA LEU A 215 -1.74 -4.90 -32.98
C LEU A 215 -2.63 -3.81 -32.35
N GLY A 216 -2.52 -2.56 -32.82
CA GLY A 216 -3.36 -1.45 -32.40
C GLY A 216 -4.83 -1.65 -32.75
N LEU A 217 -5.15 -2.23 -33.91
CA LEU A 217 -6.54 -2.48 -34.33
C LEU A 217 -7.23 -3.55 -33.47
N VAL A 218 -6.52 -4.64 -33.15
CA VAL A 218 -7.04 -5.69 -32.26
C VAL A 218 -7.31 -5.13 -30.87
N ARG A 219 -6.39 -4.29 -30.34
CA ARG A 219 -6.59 -3.60 -29.06
C ARG A 219 -7.77 -2.64 -29.10
N LEU A 220 -7.93 -1.89 -30.18
CA LEU A 220 -9.06 -0.98 -30.35
C LEU A 220 -10.40 -1.73 -30.29
N ALA A 221 -10.50 -2.87 -30.97
CA ALA A 221 -11.68 -3.72 -30.94
C ALA A 221 -11.95 -4.29 -29.53
N ALA A 222 -10.91 -4.75 -28.82
CA ALA A 222 -11.05 -5.22 -27.44
C ALA A 222 -11.52 -4.09 -26.49
N HIS A 223 -11.02 -2.86 -26.68
CA HIS A 223 -11.40 -1.69 -25.89
C HIS A 223 -12.79 -1.13 -26.21
N ALA A 224 -13.36 -1.45 -27.37
CA ALA A 224 -14.76 -1.17 -27.67
C ALA A 224 -15.69 -2.03 -26.79
N LEU A 225 -15.32 -3.28 -26.52
CA LEU A 225 -16.10 -4.21 -25.68
C LEU A 225 -15.85 -4.00 -24.18
N SER A 226 -14.64 -3.61 -23.80
CA SER A 226 -14.25 -3.36 -22.41
C SER A 226 -13.36 -2.13 -22.30
N PRO A 227 -13.95 -0.93 -22.13
CA PRO A 227 -13.18 0.30 -22.04
C PRO A 227 -12.19 0.26 -20.88
N ALA A 228 -11.00 0.84 -21.10
CA ALA A 228 -10.07 1.11 -20.00
C ALA A 228 -10.39 2.45 -19.37
N THR A 229 -10.21 2.53 -18.07
CA THR A 229 -10.55 3.69 -17.27
C THR A 229 -9.45 3.91 -16.24
N VAL A 230 -8.92 5.13 -16.13
CA VAL A 230 -8.11 5.53 -14.99
C VAL A 230 -9.04 5.88 -13.84
N GLU A 231 -8.80 5.29 -12.67
CA GLU A 231 -9.63 5.49 -11.49
C GLU A 231 -9.35 6.82 -10.80
N GLY A 232 -10.30 7.33 -10.02
CA GLY A 232 -10.13 8.58 -9.27
C GLY A 232 -8.98 8.50 -8.26
N ALA A 233 -8.28 9.62 -8.11
CA ALA A 233 -7.17 9.75 -7.15
C ALA A 233 -7.09 11.17 -6.57
N VAL A 234 -6.55 11.25 -5.36
CA VAL A 234 -6.19 12.48 -4.65
C VAL A 234 -4.74 12.39 -4.23
N VAL A 235 -3.98 13.46 -4.47
CA VAL A 235 -2.65 13.66 -3.91
C VAL A 235 -2.75 14.68 -2.79
N ALA A 236 -2.22 14.34 -1.63
CA ALA A 236 -2.18 15.18 -0.45
C ALA A 236 -0.80 15.16 0.17
N GLY A 237 -0.45 16.17 0.97
CA GLY A 237 0.80 16.16 1.74
C GLY A 237 0.79 17.14 2.90
N ASP A 238 1.68 16.88 3.85
CA ASP A 238 1.79 17.62 5.12
C ASP A 238 3.19 18.22 5.37
N GLY A 239 4.06 18.22 4.35
CA GLY A 239 5.46 18.64 4.47
C GLY A 239 6.41 17.56 4.98
N SER A 240 5.91 16.45 5.51
CA SER A 240 6.72 15.29 5.93
C SER A 240 6.56 14.10 4.97
N ALA A 241 5.35 13.90 4.44
CA ALA A 241 5.02 12.85 3.49
C ALA A 241 4.02 13.34 2.44
N VAL A 242 4.02 12.63 1.31
CA VAL A 242 2.97 12.69 0.29
C VAL A 242 2.15 11.42 0.36
N GLU A 243 0.85 11.59 0.27
CA GLU A 243 -0.11 10.50 0.21
C GLU A 243 -0.87 10.54 -1.12
N VAL A 244 -0.97 9.37 -1.75
CA VAL A 244 -1.84 9.15 -2.90
C VAL A 244 -2.97 8.23 -2.47
N ILE A 245 -4.18 8.77 -2.44
CA ILE A 245 -5.40 8.06 -2.06
C ILE A 245 -6.21 7.83 -3.33
N GLY A 246 -6.64 6.60 -3.58
CA GLY A 246 -7.33 6.22 -4.81
C GLY A 246 -7.94 4.83 -4.73
N ARG A 247 -8.02 4.15 -5.87
CA ARG A 247 -8.50 2.76 -5.99
C ARG A 247 -7.35 1.76 -6.00
N SER A 248 -7.65 0.48 -5.74
CA SER A 248 -6.64 -0.60 -5.66
C SER A 248 -5.85 -0.80 -6.96
N ALA A 249 -6.45 -0.47 -8.10
CA ALA A 249 -5.81 -0.42 -9.40
C ALA A 249 -5.91 0.98 -9.99
N TRP A 250 -4.84 1.46 -10.62
CA TRP A 250 -4.84 2.76 -11.29
C TRP A 250 -5.64 2.75 -12.59
N VAL A 251 -5.59 1.63 -13.34
CA VAL A 251 -6.34 1.45 -14.59
C VAL A 251 -7.12 0.16 -14.52
N THR A 252 -8.43 0.25 -14.74
CA THR A 252 -9.35 -0.89 -14.76
C THR A 252 -9.93 -1.07 -16.16
N ARG A 253 -10.49 -2.25 -16.42
CA ARG A 253 -11.25 -2.52 -17.65
C ARG A 253 -12.68 -2.88 -17.30
N GLY A 254 -13.62 -2.38 -18.09
CA GLY A 254 -15.05 -2.60 -17.93
C GLY A 254 -15.79 -1.36 -17.43
N GLN A 255 -17.07 -1.55 -17.10
CA GLN A 255 -17.97 -0.44 -16.73
C GLN A 255 -18.31 -0.42 -15.25
N MET A 256 -18.10 -1.51 -14.50
CA MET A 256 -18.54 -1.58 -13.12
C MET A 256 -17.67 -0.66 -12.22
N PRO A 257 -18.30 0.15 -11.36
CA PRO A 257 -17.60 0.82 -10.28
C PRO A 257 -16.86 -0.21 -9.42
N GLN A 258 -15.58 0.03 -9.14
CA GLN A 258 -14.83 -0.82 -8.22
C GLN A 258 -14.95 -0.26 -6.81
N HIS A 259 -15.53 -1.07 -5.92
CA HIS A 259 -15.54 -0.79 -4.48
C HIS A 259 -14.19 -1.19 -3.88
N SER A 260 -13.14 -0.47 -4.28
CA SER A 260 -11.79 -0.65 -3.77
C SER A 260 -11.21 0.65 -3.24
N ALA A 261 -10.19 0.54 -2.40
CA ALA A 261 -9.48 1.67 -1.84
C ALA A 261 -7.98 1.38 -1.83
N SER A 262 -7.17 2.42 -1.98
CA SER A 262 -5.72 2.37 -1.90
C SER A 262 -5.22 3.64 -1.24
N ARG A 263 -4.22 3.48 -0.37
CA ARG A 263 -3.47 4.58 0.25
C ARG A 263 -1.99 4.27 0.13
N LEU A 264 -1.28 5.11 -0.60
CA LEU A 264 0.17 5.07 -0.77
C LEU A 264 0.77 6.24 0.02
N VAL A 265 1.72 5.96 0.89
CA VAL A 265 2.47 6.94 1.68
C VAL A 265 3.93 6.95 1.21
N LEU A 266 4.43 8.14 0.89
CA LEU A 266 5.80 8.41 0.44
C LEU A 266 6.44 9.48 1.34
N PRO A 267 7.41 9.14 2.21
CA PRO A 267 8.13 10.14 3.00
C PRO A 267 8.90 11.10 2.08
N LEU A 268 8.68 12.40 2.22
CA LEU A 268 9.31 13.41 1.37
C LEU A 268 10.83 13.48 1.57
N GLY A 269 11.33 13.09 2.75
CA GLY A 269 12.76 12.96 3.03
C GLY A 269 13.46 11.85 2.24
N ARG A 270 12.70 10.93 1.62
CA ARG A 270 13.21 9.74 0.92
C ARG A 270 13.02 9.78 -0.60
N LEU A 271 12.42 10.85 -1.10
CA LEU A 271 12.12 10.99 -2.52
C LEU A 271 13.37 11.48 -3.27
N ASP A 272 13.99 10.66 -4.11
CA ASP A 272 15.19 11.06 -4.86
C ASP A 272 14.82 11.82 -6.13
N ALA A 273 13.80 11.34 -6.84
CA ALA A 273 13.34 11.93 -8.08
C ALA A 273 11.86 11.67 -8.31
N VAL A 274 11.25 12.56 -9.11
CA VAL A 274 9.93 12.36 -9.68
C VAL A 274 10.07 12.49 -11.19
N ALA A 275 9.40 11.62 -11.94
CA ALA A 275 9.41 11.67 -13.39
C ALA A 275 8.00 11.51 -13.96
N LEU A 276 7.75 12.21 -15.07
CA LEU A 276 6.54 12.09 -15.87
C LEU A 276 6.89 11.48 -17.22
N THR A 277 6.22 10.38 -17.56
CA THR A 277 6.34 9.78 -18.89
C THR A 277 4.95 9.51 -19.46
N PRO A 278 4.72 9.77 -20.76
CA PRO A 278 3.44 9.44 -21.37
C PRO A 278 3.16 7.94 -21.29
N HIS A 279 1.93 7.54 -20.97
CA HIS A 279 1.61 6.13 -20.81
C HIS A 279 1.85 5.36 -22.12
N PRO A 280 2.53 4.20 -22.09
CA PRO A 280 2.92 3.49 -23.32
C PRO A 280 1.73 2.99 -24.16
N VAL A 281 0.57 2.80 -23.53
CA VAL A 281 -0.63 2.23 -24.17
C VAL A 281 -1.74 3.26 -24.39
N TYR A 282 -1.85 4.29 -23.54
CA TYR A 282 -3.02 5.15 -23.48
C TYR A 282 -2.62 6.59 -23.81
N ALA A 283 -3.36 7.21 -24.73
CA ALA A 283 -3.04 8.53 -25.24
C ALA A 283 -3.19 9.62 -24.18
N ASP A 284 -4.25 9.46 -23.38
CA ASP A 284 -4.71 10.45 -22.42
C ASP A 284 -4.28 10.13 -20.99
N ALA A 285 -3.19 9.38 -20.81
CA ALA A 285 -2.66 9.02 -19.50
C ALA A 285 -1.15 9.27 -19.43
N THR A 286 -0.71 9.60 -18.22
CA THR A 286 0.69 9.85 -17.86
C THR A 286 1.06 8.94 -16.69
N GLN A 287 2.23 8.34 -16.76
CA GLN A 287 2.84 7.62 -15.64
C GLN A 287 3.65 8.61 -14.81
N VAL A 288 3.36 8.63 -13.51
CA VAL A 288 4.18 9.34 -12.53
C VAL A 288 5.04 8.31 -11.82
N ALA A 289 6.36 8.41 -11.94
CA ALA A 289 7.30 7.55 -11.25
C ALA A 289 7.96 8.32 -10.10
N PHE A 290 7.90 7.76 -8.90
CA PHE A 290 8.64 8.22 -7.73
C PHE A 290 9.82 7.26 -7.50
N THR A 291 11.04 7.79 -7.51
CA THR A 291 12.27 7.05 -7.23
C THR A 291 12.71 7.31 -5.80
N LEU A 292 12.92 6.25 -5.02
CA LEU A 292 13.27 6.31 -3.59
C LEU A 292 14.32 5.22 -3.27
N GLY A 293 15.59 5.56 -3.39
CA GLY A 293 16.71 4.64 -3.40
C GLY A 293 16.66 3.69 -4.60
N ALA A 294 16.81 2.40 -4.34
CA ALA A 294 16.60 1.34 -5.32
C ALA A 294 15.12 0.98 -5.54
N ALA A 295 14.19 1.59 -4.80
CA ALA A 295 12.77 1.40 -5.01
C ALA A 295 12.19 2.41 -6.01
N ALA A 296 11.16 1.97 -6.74
CA ALA A 296 10.33 2.84 -7.56
C ALA A 296 8.85 2.54 -7.33
N VAL A 297 8.03 3.58 -7.29
CA VAL A 297 6.58 3.47 -7.25
C VAL A 297 6.00 4.25 -8.42
N THR A 298 5.11 3.62 -9.19
CA THR A 298 4.44 4.25 -10.33
C THR A 298 2.94 4.35 -10.06
N ILE A 299 2.40 5.54 -10.32
CA ILE A 299 0.95 5.77 -10.41
C ILE A 299 0.59 6.20 -11.83
N VAL A 300 -0.68 6.05 -12.20
CA VAL A 300 -1.20 6.49 -13.51
C VAL A 300 -2.25 7.56 -13.26
N VAL A 301 -2.11 8.68 -13.97
CA VAL A 301 -3.04 9.82 -13.89
C VAL A 301 -3.49 10.22 -15.29
N PRO A 302 -4.65 10.87 -15.45
CA PRO A 302 -5.03 11.46 -16.73
C PRO A 302 -4.04 12.54 -17.15
N ALA A 303 -3.74 12.58 -18.45
CA ALA A 303 -3.04 13.71 -19.05
C ALA A 303 -3.89 14.99 -18.96
N GLY A 304 -3.25 16.10 -18.66
CA GLY A 304 -3.83 17.40 -18.32
C GLY A 304 -4.49 17.46 -16.94
N SER A 305 -4.35 16.44 -16.09
CA SER A 305 -5.01 16.46 -14.77
C SER A 305 -4.35 17.45 -13.80
N PRO A 306 -5.08 17.91 -12.76
CA PRO A 306 -4.48 18.70 -11.68
C PRO A 306 -3.29 17.99 -11.00
N ILE A 307 -3.38 16.67 -10.82
CA ILE A 307 -2.29 15.88 -10.24
C ILE A 307 -1.05 15.89 -11.15
N GLU A 308 -1.21 15.67 -12.47
CA GLU A 308 -0.08 15.78 -13.40
C GLU A 308 0.52 17.20 -13.37
N SER A 309 -0.31 18.24 -13.25
CA SER A 309 0.15 19.63 -13.20
C SER A 309 1.03 19.93 -11.97
N VAL A 310 0.63 19.43 -10.79
CA VAL A 310 1.43 19.51 -9.56
C VAL A 310 2.77 18.82 -9.74
N VAL A 311 2.74 17.57 -10.23
CA VAL A 311 3.97 16.81 -10.43
C VAL A 311 4.86 17.46 -11.47
N ALA A 312 4.30 17.97 -12.57
CA ALA A 312 5.05 18.64 -13.62
C ALA A 312 5.73 19.92 -13.10
N ALA A 313 5.08 20.65 -12.17
CA ALA A 313 5.70 21.79 -11.51
C ALA A 313 6.86 21.36 -10.61
N ALA A 314 6.72 20.25 -9.87
CA ALA A 314 7.81 19.69 -9.06
C ALA A 314 9.02 19.28 -9.92
N VAL A 315 8.77 18.59 -11.05
CA VAL A 315 9.82 18.15 -11.98
C VAL A 315 10.59 19.33 -12.61
N ARG A 316 9.94 20.48 -12.81
CA ARG A 316 10.62 21.69 -13.32
C ARG A 316 11.44 22.42 -12.26
N ALA A 317 11.13 22.21 -10.98
CA ALA A 317 11.74 22.92 -9.87
C ALA A 317 12.91 22.15 -9.21
N GLY A 318 12.97 20.83 -9.38
CA GLY A 318 14.05 19.96 -8.93
C GLY A 318 15.11 19.76 -10.00
#